data_AF-A0A1Q5A8B0-F1
#
_entry.id   AF-A0A1Q5A8B0-F1
#
_cell.length_a   1.000
_cell.length_b   1.000
_cell.length_c   1.000
_cell.angle_alpha   90.00
_cell.angle_beta   90.00
_cell.angle_gamma   90.00
#
_symmetry.space_group_name_H-M   'P 1'
#
loop_
_entity.id
_entity.type
_entity.pdbx_description
1 polymer ?
#
loop_
_entity_poly.entity_id
_entity_poly.type
_entity_poly.pdbx_seq_one_letter_code
_entity_poly.pdbx_strand_id
1 'polypeptide(L)'
;MTIAAQPPTLARINDPEQILNAVAPHIEHLTVNVMDGRDLWEREIALLLRDNTMVRNMAERILGQAVAYTVCAMENPDIHLGVGKLVDIGVHQLILDTPVYWAICKAHNAGSYKHHAPFIQRRSDGLCLRTADFLAADGWAVDAELWAIDGANCSPCDSKVPDSH
;
A
#
# COMPACT_ATOMS: atom_id res chain seq x y z
N MET A 1 20.71 10.77 -32.77
CA MET A 1 20.31 10.63 -31.35
C MET A 1 20.16 9.15 -31.09
N THR A 2 21.07 8.56 -30.32
CA THR A 2 21.04 7.14 -30.00
C THR A 2 20.29 6.99 -28.70
N ILE A 3 19.10 6.39 -28.73
CA ILE A 3 18.34 6.05 -27.53
C ILE A 3 19.09 4.90 -26.87
N ALA A 4 19.83 5.19 -25.80
CA ALA A 4 20.36 4.16 -24.94
C ALA A 4 19.18 3.54 -24.19
N ALA A 5 18.84 2.29 -24.53
CA ALA A 5 17.96 1.48 -23.70
C ALA A 5 18.61 1.34 -22.33
N GLN A 6 17.91 1.77 -21.27
CA GLN A 6 18.34 1.47 -19.91
C GLN A 6 18.40 -0.05 -19.74
N PRO A 7 19.45 -0.58 -19.10
CA PRO A 7 19.49 -2.00 -18.77
C PRO A 7 18.30 -2.32 -17.85
N PRO A 8 17.70 -3.53 -17.96
CA PRO A 8 16.69 -3.95 -17.00
C PRO A 8 17.33 -3.91 -15.60
N THR A 9 16.82 -3.03 -14.75
CA THR A 9 17.15 -3.00 -13.33
C THR A 9 16.94 -4.42 -12.82
N LEU A 10 17.96 -5.05 -12.22
CA LEU A 10 17.78 -6.29 -11.46
C LEU A 10 16.57 -6.07 -10.56
N ALA A 11 15.49 -6.80 -10.83
CA ALA A 11 14.21 -6.58 -10.18
C ALA A 11 14.43 -6.60 -8.66
N ARG A 12 14.24 -5.45 -8.03
CA ARG A 12 14.18 -5.34 -6.58
C ARG A 12 12.98 -6.19 -6.20
N ILE A 13 13.19 -7.38 -5.63
CA ILE A 13 12.07 -8.12 -5.06
C ILE A 13 11.69 -7.34 -3.80
N ASN A 14 10.72 -6.44 -3.96
CA ASN A 14 10.19 -5.64 -2.89
C ASN A 14 9.33 -6.56 -2.01
N ASP A 15 9.91 -7.08 -0.94
CA ASP A 15 9.22 -7.90 0.05
C ASP A 15 8.42 -6.98 1.00
N PRO A 16 7.07 -6.99 0.94
CA PRO A 16 6.24 -6.10 1.74
C PRO A 16 6.44 -6.27 3.25
N GLU A 17 6.69 -7.48 3.72
CA GLU A 17 6.91 -7.77 5.14
C GLU A 17 8.19 -7.11 5.62
N GLN A 18 9.29 -7.30 4.88
CA GLN A 18 10.57 -6.67 5.20
C GLN A 18 10.49 -5.15 5.15
N ILE A 19 9.79 -4.59 4.15
CA ILE A 19 9.64 -3.14 4.01
C ILE A 19 8.84 -2.56 5.19
N LEU A 20 7.71 -3.16 5.55
CA LEU A 20 6.92 -2.69 6.68
C LEU A 20 7.71 -2.79 7.99
N ASN A 21 8.41 -3.89 8.23
CA ASN A 21 9.23 -4.04 9.44
C ASN A 21 10.42 -3.08 9.47
N ALA A 22 10.97 -2.71 8.31
CA ALA A 22 12.09 -1.77 8.21
C ALA A 22 11.71 -0.33 8.61
N VAL A 23 10.43 0.04 8.68
CA VAL A 23 10.04 1.40 9.13
C VAL A 23 9.99 1.54 10.65
N ALA A 24 10.21 0.47 11.42
CA ALA A 24 10.17 0.51 12.89
C ALA A 24 11.05 1.62 13.53
N PRO A 25 12.28 1.91 13.03
CA PRO A 25 13.08 3.02 13.56
C PRO A 25 12.47 4.42 13.36
N HIS A 26 11.44 4.55 12.51
CA HIS A 26 10.73 5.80 12.24
C HIS A 26 9.46 5.97 13.08
N ILE A 27 9.14 5.03 13.98
CA ILE A 27 8.00 5.14 14.90
C ILE A 27 8.33 6.12 16.04
N GLU A 28 7.75 7.32 15.98
CA GLU A 28 8.01 8.40 16.94
C GLU A 28 6.89 8.61 17.97
N HIS A 29 5.70 8.07 17.69
CA HIS A 29 4.49 8.32 18.46
C HIS A 29 3.89 7.03 18.99
N LEU A 30 3.34 7.11 20.21
CA LEU A 30 2.61 6.00 20.85
C LEU A 30 3.41 4.68 20.85
N THR A 31 4.73 4.77 21.03
CA THR A 31 5.66 3.62 20.95
C THR A 31 5.29 2.47 21.89
N VAL A 32 4.74 2.78 23.07
CA VAL A 32 4.23 1.76 24.02
C VAL A 32 3.06 0.96 23.44
N ASN A 33 2.24 1.56 22.58
CA ASN A 33 1.12 0.88 21.92
C ASN A 33 1.58 0.06 20.72
N VAL A 34 2.54 0.58 19.96
CA VAL A 34 2.97 0.01 18.67
C VAL A 34 4.04 -1.07 18.85
N MET A 35 5.05 -0.80 19.68
CA MET A 35 6.16 -1.72 19.95
C MET A 35 5.78 -2.73 21.05
N ASP A 36 4.69 -3.47 20.82
CA ASP A 36 4.05 -4.37 21.78
C ASP A 36 4.76 -5.74 21.96
N GLY A 37 5.94 -5.89 21.38
CA GLY A 37 6.72 -7.13 21.36
C GLY A 37 6.58 -7.96 20.08
N ARG A 38 5.66 -7.59 19.17
CA ARG A 38 5.64 -8.07 17.77
C ARG A 38 6.49 -7.16 16.87
N ASP A 39 6.82 -7.67 15.69
CA ASP A 39 7.17 -6.80 14.58
C ASP A 39 5.91 -6.12 13.98
N LEU A 40 6.13 -5.15 13.10
CA LEU A 40 5.03 -4.34 12.56
C LEU A 40 4.12 -5.16 11.64
N TRP A 41 4.67 -6.11 10.89
CA TRP A 41 3.89 -7.00 10.04
C TRP A 41 2.90 -7.87 10.83
N GLU A 42 3.37 -8.56 11.86
CA GLU A 42 2.52 -9.40 12.70
C GLU A 42 1.49 -8.57 13.49
N ARG A 43 1.85 -7.34 13.86
CA ARG A 43 0.92 -6.38 14.46
C ARG A 43 -0.20 -6.00 13.51
N GLU A 44 0.11 -5.56 12.28
CA GLU A 44 -0.91 -5.14 11.32
C GLU A 44 -1.81 -6.31 10.89
N ILE A 45 -1.27 -7.53 10.78
CA ILE A 45 -2.07 -8.75 10.58
C ILE A 45 -3.04 -8.96 11.75
N ALA A 46 -2.58 -8.83 12.99
CA ALA A 46 -3.43 -8.99 14.15
C ALA A 46 -4.57 -7.96 14.19
N LEU A 47 -4.30 -6.72 13.77
CA LEU A 47 -5.32 -5.67 13.65
C LEU A 47 -6.32 -5.97 12.52
N LEU A 48 -5.85 -6.42 11.34
CA LEU A 48 -6.73 -6.85 10.25
C LEU A 48 -7.69 -7.96 10.70
N LEU A 49 -7.17 -8.98 11.37
CA LEU A 49 -7.95 -10.13 11.85
C LEU A 49 -8.92 -9.75 12.97
N ARG A 50 -8.62 -8.71 13.76
CA ARG A 50 -9.52 -8.18 14.78
C ARG A 50 -10.73 -7.49 14.15
N ASP A 51 -10.50 -6.68 13.12
CA ASP A 51 -11.51 -5.76 12.58
C ASP A 51 -12.28 -6.33 11.39
N ASN A 52 -11.82 -7.44 10.82
CA ASN A 52 -12.43 -8.04 9.63
C ASN A 52 -12.61 -9.55 9.77
N THR A 53 -13.69 -10.07 9.20
CA THR A 53 -13.93 -11.51 9.09
C THR A 53 -13.12 -12.10 7.93
N MET A 54 -11.90 -12.54 8.21
CA MET A 54 -11.05 -13.22 7.25
C MET A 54 -10.11 -14.22 7.93
N VAL A 55 -9.53 -15.13 7.14
CA VAL A 55 -8.47 -16.03 7.62
C VAL A 55 -7.11 -15.34 7.48
N ARG A 56 -6.12 -15.77 8.28
CA ARG A 56 -4.76 -15.22 8.27
C ARG A 56 -4.14 -15.13 6.87
N ASN A 57 -4.29 -16.16 6.05
CA ASN A 57 -3.76 -16.14 4.68
C ASN A 57 -4.34 -14.98 3.83
N MET A 58 -5.62 -14.64 4.00
CA MET A 58 -6.22 -13.50 3.31
C MET A 58 -5.69 -12.17 3.87
N ALA A 59 -5.50 -12.07 5.19
CA ALA A 59 -4.92 -10.88 5.82
C ALA A 59 -3.48 -10.61 5.34
N GLU A 60 -2.64 -11.64 5.26
CA GLU A 60 -1.27 -11.56 4.74
C GLU A 60 -1.23 -11.09 3.27
N ARG A 61 -2.11 -11.67 2.43
CA ARG A 61 -2.24 -11.26 1.02
C ARG A 61 -2.68 -9.80 0.89
N ILE A 62 -3.71 -9.40 1.64
CA ILE A 62 -4.23 -8.02 1.63
C ILE A 62 -3.18 -7.03 2.12
N LEU A 63 -2.52 -7.32 3.25
CA LEU A 63 -1.49 -6.43 3.81
C LEU A 63 -0.30 -6.27 2.85
N GLY A 64 0.14 -7.35 2.21
CA GLY A 64 1.23 -7.30 1.24
C GLY A 64 0.92 -6.39 0.06
N GLN A 65 -0.29 -6.49 -0.51
CA GLN A 65 -0.70 -5.61 -1.62
C GLN A 65 -0.94 -4.16 -1.15
N ALA A 66 -1.39 -3.95 0.08
CA ALA A 66 -1.56 -2.62 0.65
C ALA A 66 -0.22 -1.90 0.86
N VAL A 67 0.78 -2.58 1.41
CA VAL A 67 2.15 -2.04 1.55
C VAL A 67 2.73 -1.70 0.17
N ALA A 68 2.60 -2.62 -0.80
CA ALA A 68 3.05 -2.39 -2.18
C ALA A 68 2.41 -1.13 -2.78
N TYR A 69 1.08 -1.01 -2.68
CA TYR A 69 0.35 0.17 -3.15
C TYR A 69 0.82 1.45 -2.45
N THR A 70 0.83 1.49 -1.12
CA THR A 70 1.12 2.69 -0.34
C THR A 70 2.53 3.20 -0.58
N VAL A 71 3.53 2.31 -0.61
CA VAL A 71 4.91 2.67 -0.92
C VAL A 71 5.04 3.18 -2.35
N CYS A 72 4.47 2.46 -3.32
CA CYS A 72 4.53 2.84 -4.72
C CYS A 72 3.87 4.19 -4.98
N ALA A 73 2.73 4.47 -4.34
CA ALA A 73 2.03 5.75 -4.45
C ALA A 73 2.81 6.91 -3.80
N MET A 74 3.59 6.65 -2.75
CA MET A 74 4.49 7.64 -2.14
C MET A 74 5.71 7.91 -3.00
N GLU A 75 6.34 6.87 -3.54
CA GLU A 75 7.55 6.98 -4.37
C GLU A 75 7.26 7.51 -5.79
N ASN A 76 6.00 7.42 -6.24
CA ASN A 76 5.56 7.86 -7.57
C ASN A 76 4.38 8.87 -7.49
N PRO A 77 4.59 10.07 -6.91
CA PRO A 77 3.50 11.00 -6.60
C PRO A 77 2.72 11.52 -7.82
N ASP A 78 3.34 11.51 -9.01
CA ASP A 78 2.70 11.96 -10.25
C ASP A 78 1.86 10.88 -10.95
N ILE A 79 1.90 9.63 -10.45
CA ILE A 79 1.18 8.51 -11.03
C ILE A 79 -0.15 8.34 -10.31
N HIS A 80 -1.23 8.35 -11.09
CA HIS A 80 -2.56 8.11 -10.56
C HIS A 80 -2.75 6.61 -10.32
N LEU A 81 -2.71 6.21 -9.05
CA LEU A 81 -2.95 4.84 -8.59
C LEU A 81 -4.26 4.75 -7.81
N GLY A 82 -4.84 3.55 -7.74
CA GLY A 82 -6.01 3.28 -6.92
C GLY A 82 -6.23 1.78 -6.71
N VAL A 83 -6.88 1.42 -5.62
CA VAL A 83 -7.06 0.03 -5.16
C VAL A 83 -8.49 -0.49 -5.35
N GLY A 84 -8.67 -1.82 -5.36
CA GLY A 84 -9.98 -2.48 -5.23
C GLY A 84 -10.42 -2.61 -3.76
N LYS A 85 -11.67 -3.02 -3.48
CA LYS A 85 -12.20 -3.09 -2.10
C LYS A 85 -11.35 -3.94 -1.18
N LEU A 86 -10.88 -5.10 -1.64
CA LEU A 86 -10.10 -5.99 -0.79
C LEU A 86 -8.75 -5.39 -0.38
N VAL A 87 -8.01 -4.81 -1.33
CA VAL A 87 -6.72 -4.16 -1.03
C VAL A 87 -6.91 -2.89 -0.20
N ASP A 88 -8.01 -2.16 -0.42
CA ASP A 88 -8.42 -0.98 0.34
C ASP A 88 -8.59 -1.26 1.84
N ILE A 89 -8.98 -2.48 2.24
CA ILE A 89 -9.02 -2.89 3.65
C ILE A 89 -7.63 -2.80 4.29
N GLY A 90 -6.59 -3.25 3.60
CA GLY A 90 -5.21 -3.17 4.08
C GLY A 90 -4.68 -1.74 4.10
N VAL A 91 -5.01 -0.94 3.08
CA VAL A 91 -4.62 0.48 3.03
C VAL A 91 -5.25 1.26 4.19
N HIS A 92 -6.54 1.04 4.46
CA HIS A 92 -7.21 1.62 5.62
C HIS A 92 -6.59 1.18 6.93
N GLN A 93 -6.22 -0.10 7.06
CA GLN A 93 -5.55 -0.60 8.25
C GLN A 93 -4.25 0.17 8.52
N LEU A 94 -3.38 0.31 7.50
CA LEU A 94 -2.15 1.08 7.63
C LEU A 94 -2.43 2.51 8.07
N ILE A 95 -3.41 3.18 7.47
CA ILE A 95 -3.80 4.57 7.81
C ILE A 95 -4.34 4.68 9.25
N LEU A 96 -5.12 3.69 9.72
CA LEU A 96 -5.71 3.70 11.05
C LEU A 96 -4.67 3.51 12.17
N ASP A 97 -3.60 2.74 11.94
CA ASP A 97 -2.42 2.75 12.81
C ASP A 97 -1.50 3.93 12.46
N THR A 98 -1.99 5.14 12.78
CA THR A 98 -1.37 6.40 12.34
C THR A 98 0.13 6.54 12.65
N PRO A 99 0.69 6.08 13.80
CA PRO A 99 2.15 6.06 13.98
C PRO A 99 2.89 5.22 12.92
N VAL A 100 2.35 4.05 12.57
CA VAL A 100 2.90 3.19 11.51
C VAL A 100 2.78 3.88 10.15
N TYR A 101 1.62 4.45 9.81
CA TYR A 101 1.45 5.21 8.58
C TYR A 101 2.44 6.36 8.44
N TRP A 102 2.68 7.10 9.52
CA TRP A 102 3.63 8.20 9.54
C TRP A 102 5.07 7.73 9.39
N ALA A 103 5.43 6.58 9.96
CA ALA A 103 6.73 5.96 9.74
C ALA A 103 6.93 5.57 8.26
N ILE A 104 5.90 5.06 7.58
CA ILE A 104 5.92 4.79 6.13
C ILE A 104 6.10 6.11 5.35
N CYS A 105 5.33 7.15 5.67
CA CYS A 105 5.48 8.48 5.05
C CYS A 105 6.90 9.05 5.24
N LYS A 106 7.48 8.87 6.43
CA LYS A 106 8.85 9.30 6.74
C LYS A 106 9.88 8.57 5.90
N ALA A 107 9.73 7.26 5.74
CA ALA A 107 10.64 6.43 4.97
C ALA A 107 10.52 6.65 3.45
N HIS A 108 9.30 6.77 2.93
CA HIS A 108 9.02 6.68 1.49
C HIS A 108 8.46 7.95 0.84
N ASN A 109 8.11 8.97 1.64
CA ASN A 109 7.54 10.24 1.14
C ASN A 109 8.25 11.47 1.72
N ALA A 110 9.52 11.33 2.10
CA ALA A 110 10.32 12.39 2.73
C ALA A 110 9.66 13.03 3.98
N GLY A 111 8.79 12.28 4.67
CA GLY A 111 8.04 12.78 5.83
C GLY A 111 6.76 13.54 5.49
N SER A 112 6.44 13.77 4.21
CA SER A 112 5.18 14.37 3.82
C SER A 112 4.03 13.38 4.04
N TYR A 113 2.96 13.86 4.67
CA TYR A 113 1.74 13.08 4.83
C TYR A 113 1.00 12.96 3.51
N LYS A 114 0.56 11.75 3.17
CA LYS A 114 -0.29 11.49 2.00
C LYS A 114 -1.75 11.40 2.47
N HIS A 115 -2.60 12.29 1.96
CA HIS A 115 -3.95 12.51 2.49
C HIS A 115 -4.93 11.45 2.01
N HIS A 116 -5.85 11.01 2.88
CA HIS A 116 -6.95 10.11 2.52
C HIS A 116 -8.34 10.72 2.69
N ALA A 117 -9.01 10.92 1.55
CA ALA A 117 -10.33 11.53 1.42
C ALA A 117 -11.12 10.84 0.28
N PRO A 118 -11.76 9.69 0.53
CA PRO A 118 -12.49 8.95 -0.49
C PRO A 118 -13.78 9.67 -0.91
N PHE A 119 -14.18 9.56 -2.18
CA PHE A 119 -15.56 9.92 -2.59
C PHE A 119 -16.59 8.93 -2.02
N ILE A 120 -17.86 9.34 -1.96
CA ILE A 120 -18.95 8.45 -1.55
C ILE A 120 -19.21 7.39 -2.64
N GLN A 121 -19.22 7.81 -3.91
CA GLN A 121 -19.42 6.90 -5.05
C GLN A 121 -18.11 6.28 -5.51
N ARG A 122 -18.10 4.95 -5.62
CA ARG A 122 -16.97 4.18 -6.17
C ARG A 122 -16.79 4.43 -7.66
N ARG A 123 -15.52 4.44 -8.09
CA ARG A 123 -15.14 4.54 -9.50
C ARG A 123 -15.22 3.16 -10.15
N SER A 124 -15.48 3.14 -11.45
CA SER A 124 -15.56 1.92 -12.25
C SER A 124 -14.92 2.11 -13.62
N ASP A 125 -13.66 2.57 -13.64
CA ASP A 125 -12.93 2.96 -14.86
C ASP A 125 -11.66 2.12 -15.12
N GLY A 126 -11.52 1.00 -14.39
CA GLY A 126 -10.40 0.06 -14.52
C GLY A 126 -9.07 0.56 -13.93
N LEU A 127 -9.06 1.64 -13.13
CA LEU A 127 -7.85 2.14 -12.48
C LEU A 127 -7.14 1.09 -11.61
N CYS A 128 -7.91 0.26 -10.91
CA CYS A 128 -7.41 -0.83 -10.08
C CYS A 128 -6.52 -1.81 -10.89
N LEU A 129 -6.97 -2.23 -12.07
CA LEU A 129 -6.20 -3.13 -12.93
C LEU A 129 -4.93 -2.44 -13.46
N ARG A 130 -5.03 -1.16 -13.87
CA ARG A 130 -3.85 -0.38 -14.30
C ARG A 130 -2.84 -0.17 -13.16
N THR A 131 -3.32 -0.08 -11.92
CA THR A 131 -2.46 0.01 -10.73
C THR A 131 -1.72 -1.30 -10.51
N ALA A 132 -2.40 -2.44 -10.65
CA ALA A 132 -1.76 -3.76 -10.58
C ALA A 132 -0.68 -3.92 -11.66
N ASP A 133 -0.97 -3.50 -12.90
CA ASP A 133 0.02 -3.51 -14.00
C ASP A 133 1.23 -2.62 -13.69
N PHE A 134 1.00 -1.43 -13.10
CA PHE A 134 2.07 -0.53 -12.69
C PHE A 134 2.93 -1.13 -11.58
N LEU A 135 2.32 -1.71 -10.54
CA LEU A 135 3.03 -2.38 -9.45
C LEU A 135 3.91 -3.52 -9.97
N ALA A 136 3.41 -4.33 -10.91
CA ALA A 136 4.21 -5.38 -11.53
C ALA A 136 5.40 -4.81 -12.32
N ALA A 137 5.18 -3.73 -13.07
CA ALA A 137 6.24 -3.04 -13.81
C ALA A 137 7.30 -2.38 -12.90
N ASP A 138 6.88 -1.93 -11.71
CA ASP A 138 7.73 -1.37 -10.65
C ASP A 138 8.47 -2.45 -9.82
N GLY A 139 8.21 -3.74 -10.08
CA GLY A 139 8.94 -4.86 -9.50
C GLY A 139 8.25 -5.55 -8.32
N TRP A 140 6.99 -5.24 -8.04
CA TRP A 140 6.22 -5.88 -6.98
C TRP A 140 5.61 -7.20 -7.40
N ALA A 141 5.52 -8.14 -6.46
CA ALA A 141 4.70 -9.35 -6.63
C ALA A 141 3.22 -9.00 -6.50
N VAL A 142 2.48 -9.12 -7.60
CA VAL A 142 1.06 -8.77 -7.68
C VAL A 142 0.17 -9.98 -7.46
N ASP A 143 -0.77 -9.86 -6.54
CA ASP A 143 -1.81 -10.86 -6.31
C ASP A 143 -2.97 -10.67 -7.31
N ALA A 144 -2.86 -11.31 -8.47
CA ALA A 144 -3.82 -11.12 -9.56
C ALA A 144 -5.28 -11.39 -9.15
N GLU A 145 -5.54 -12.29 -8.19
CA GLU A 145 -6.90 -12.57 -7.72
C GLU A 145 -7.47 -11.36 -6.95
N LEU A 146 -6.70 -10.78 -6.02
CA LEU A 146 -7.16 -9.61 -5.26
C LEU A 146 -7.44 -8.39 -6.15
N TRP A 147 -6.60 -8.16 -7.17
CA TRP A 147 -6.78 -7.04 -8.09
C TRP A 147 -7.90 -7.27 -9.12
N ALA A 148 -8.19 -8.53 -9.47
CA ALA A 148 -9.25 -8.86 -10.42
C ALA A 148 -10.66 -8.87 -9.81
N ILE A 149 -10.82 -9.32 -8.55
CA ILE A 149 -12.13 -9.43 -7.88
C ILE A 149 -12.91 -8.11 -7.89
N ASP A 150 -12.20 -6.99 -7.68
CA ASP A 150 -12.76 -5.64 -7.69
C ASP A 150 -12.26 -4.80 -8.87
N GLY A 151 -11.69 -5.43 -9.91
CA GLY A 151 -11.01 -4.73 -11.01
C GLY A 151 -11.90 -3.69 -11.73
N ALA A 152 -13.21 -3.93 -11.75
CA ALA A 152 -14.21 -3.01 -12.28
C ALA A 152 -14.80 -2.04 -11.24
N ASN A 153 -14.70 -2.30 -9.92
CA ASN A 153 -15.27 -1.47 -8.86
C ASN A 153 -14.16 -0.92 -7.95
N CYS A 154 -13.37 0.00 -8.51
CA CYS A 154 -12.26 0.63 -7.82
C CYS A 154 -12.74 1.41 -6.59
N SER A 155 -11.88 1.51 -5.58
CA SER A 155 -12.10 2.40 -4.45
C SER A 155 -12.28 3.84 -4.97
N PRO A 156 -13.08 4.65 -4.25
CA PRO A 156 -13.42 6.00 -4.66
C PRO A 156 -12.27 6.99 -4.41
N CYS A 157 -11.02 6.50 -4.37
CA CYS A 157 -9.85 7.31 -4.08
C CYS A 157 -9.67 8.35 -5.19
N ASP A 158 -9.49 9.59 -4.74
CA ASP A 158 -9.73 10.85 -5.45
C ASP A 158 -9.08 10.94 -6.85
N SER A 159 -9.58 11.81 -7.70
CA SER A 159 -8.97 12.26 -8.96
C SER A 159 -7.68 13.09 -8.81
N LYS A 160 -7.09 13.20 -7.60
CA LYS A 160 -6.09 14.22 -7.27
C LYS A 160 -4.76 13.62 -6.82
N VAL A 161 -4.00 13.15 -7.80
CA VAL A 161 -2.54 13.27 -7.72
C VAL A 161 -2.16 14.75 -7.53
N PRO A 162 -1.12 15.09 -6.77
CA PRO A 162 -0.15 14.17 -6.14
C PRO A 162 -0.43 13.77 -4.68
N ASP A 163 -1.44 14.36 -4.04
CA ASP A 163 -1.58 14.38 -2.57
C ASP A 163 -2.44 13.23 -2.00
N SER A 164 -3.05 12.42 -2.86
CA SER A 164 -3.88 11.26 -2.47
C SER A 164 -3.02 10.01 -2.30
N HIS A 165 -3.22 9.32 -1.17
CA HIS A 165 -2.67 8.02 -0.69
C HIS A 165 -2.36 6.98 -1.76
#